data_AF-A0A8T5PKR9-F1
#
_entry.id   AF-A0A8T5PKR9-F1
#
_cell.length_a   1.000
_cell.length_b   1.000
_cell.length_c   1.000
_cell.angle_alpha   90.00
_cell.angle_beta   90.00
_cell.angle_gamma   90.00
#
_symmetry.space_group_name_H-M   'P 1'
#
loop_
_entity.id
_entity.type
_entity.pdbx_description
1 polymer ?
#
loop_
_entity_poly.entity_id
_entity_poly.type
_entity_poly.pdbx_seq_one_letter_code
_entity_poly.pdbx_strand_id
1 'polypeptide(L)'
;MKKPKKESQKCLFCTNNLSIKKGIRKNKNRTIQKYQCKACKKYFTLQNNNQISKTYNLSKILNTISNYNLGTSLRDNQNKIPKSTIHNWIKELKTDLPFNRLRTRIENIPKHNIIIKKRFIHHNQPFLYQYHNIKLNFAGKYKGLTKYLKHLYLPKNIFNKSERISKLSKIYLNKKLSEKQNYAVKLAKLALSITKDNKKRHNIIENFMLINDTATIAVEIPIYLYPNETNINKALTGHIDILQIRYNDIYILDYKPEPINKSQAINQLLTYKEALSRRTKIKKQNIKLAFFNNKAYYEFS
;
A
#
# COMPACT_ATOMS: atom_id res chain seq x y z
N MET A 1 -18.04 32.12 16.90
CA MET A 1 -17.22 31.13 16.16
C MET A 1 -15.85 31.72 15.84
N LYS A 2 -14.76 31.27 16.48
CA LYS A 2 -13.40 31.72 16.16
C LYS A 2 -12.95 31.08 14.84
N LYS A 3 -12.65 31.91 13.81
CA LYS A 3 -12.03 31.45 12.56
C LYS A 3 -10.76 30.64 12.90
N PRO A 4 -10.52 29.47 12.27
CA PRO A 4 -9.29 28.72 12.51
C PRO A 4 -8.08 29.61 12.19
N LYS A 5 -7.16 29.75 13.14
CA LYS A 5 -5.89 30.46 12.95
C LYS A 5 -5.19 29.84 11.73
N LYS A 6 -5.01 30.60 10.64
CA LYS A 6 -4.17 30.19 9.51
C LYS A 6 -2.76 29.97 10.06
N GLU A 7 -2.34 28.71 10.16
CA GLU A 7 -0.96 28.36 10.53
C GLU A 7 0.01 29.09 9.59
N SER A 8 0.80 30.01 10.17
CA SER A 8 1.84 30.71 9.45
C SER A 8 3.01 29.75 9.21
N GLN A 9 3.43 29.65 7.96
CA GLN A 9 4.44 28.67 7.55
C GLN A 9 5.83 29.12 8.02
N LYS A 10 6.61 28.19 8.59
CA LYS A 10 7.96 28.48 9.09
C LYS A 10 8.89 28.91 7.95
N CYS A 11 9.71 29.93 8.18
CA CYS A 11 10.72 30.36 7.21
C CYS A 11 11.83 29.31 7.09
N LEU A 12 12.30 29.05 5.88
CA LEU A 12 13.44 28.13 5.64
C LEU A 12 14.82 28.78 5.83
N PHE A 13 14.87 30.09 6.08
CA PHE A 13 16.12 30.86 6.10
C PHE A 13 16.37 31.62 7.41
N CYS A 14 15.40 31.65 8.32
CA CYS A 14 15.55 32.24 9.64
C CYS A 14 14.61 31.56 10.63
N THR A 15 14.78 31.85 11.92
CA THR A 15 14.01 31.27 13.02
C THR A 15 12.56 31.79 13.12
N ASN A 16 12.17 32.77 12.28
CA ASN A 16 10.87 33.39 12.34
C ASN A 16 9.79 32.54 11.63
N ASN A 17 8.62 32.42 12.27
CA ASN A 17 7.49 31.62 11.77
C ASN A 17 6.42 32.43 11.02
N LEU A 18 6.65 33.74 10.83
CA LEU A 18 5.69 34.65 10.20
C LEU A 18 5.97 34.79 8.69
N SER A 19 5.41 33.89 7.89
CA SER A 19 5.49 33.94 6.42
C SER A 19 4.13 34.15 5.78
N ILE A 20 4.08 34.92 4.69
CA ILE A 20 2.87 35.20 3.91
C ILE A 20 2.94 34.55 2.53
N LYS A 21 1.79 34.16 1.98
CA LYS A 21 1.67 33.73 0.59
C LYS A 21 1.93 34.95 -0.31
N LYS A 22 2.91 34.86 -1.21
CA LYS A 22 3.28 35.97 -2.11
C LYS A 22 3.45 35.48 -3.54
N GLY A 23 2.31 35.27 -4.19
CA GLY A 23 2.22 34.81 -5.57
C GLY A 23 2.48 33.32 -5.76
N ILE A 24 2.54 32.91 -7.02
CA ILE A 24 2.62 31.52 -7.44
C ILE A 24 3.69 31.41 -8.52
N ARG A 25 4.57 30.41 -8.41
CA ARG A 25 5.50 30.04 -9.47
C ARG A 25 4.86 28.99 -10.36
N LYS A 26 4.64 29.32 -11.63
CA LYS A 26 4.19 28.37 -12.66
C LYS A 26 5.42 27.83 -13.39
N ASN A 27 5.58 26.51 -13.38
CA ASN A 27 6.47 25.79 -14.29
C ASN A 27 5.59 25.04 -15.31
N LYS A 28 6.15 24.63 -16.45
CA LYS A 28 5.43 23.92 -17.53
C LYS A 28 4.50 22.79 -17.06
N ASN A 29 4.87 22.11 -15.98
CA ASN A 29 4.16 20.93 -15.46
C ASN A 29 3.62 21.08 -14.01
N ARG A 30 3.80 22.23 -13.35
CA ARG A 30 3.34 22.42 -11.96
C ARG A 30 3.17 23.88 -11.54
N THR A 31 2.27 24.08 -10.59
CA THR A 31 1.98 25.38 -9.97
C THR A 31 2.36 25.32 -8.50
N ILE A 32 3.27 26.19 -8.05
CA ILE A 32 3.89 26.14 -6.72
C ILE A 32 3.59 27.43 -5.97
N GLN A 33 3.04 27.32 -4.76
CA GLN A 33 2.85 28.47 -3.89
C GLN A 33 4.20 29.05 -3.44
N LYS A 34 4.42 30.34 -3.70
CA LYS A 34 5.56 31.09 -3.19
C LYS A 34 5.19 31.75 -1.87
N TYR A 35 6.11 31.73 -0.92
CA TYR A 35 6.00 32.39 0.38
C TYR A 35 7.09 33.44 0.50
N GLN A 36 6.81 34.51 1.25
CA GLN A 36 7.80 35.49 1.68
C GLN A 36 7.81 35.55 3.21
N CYS A 37 8.99 35.46 3.81
CA CYS A 37 9.14 35.71 5.24
C CYS A 37 8.95 37.21 5.53
N LYS A 38 8.18 37.56 6.58
CA LYS A 38 7.99 38.97 6.96
C LYS A 38 9.24 39.61 7.55
N ALA A 39 10.11 38.81 8.20
CA ALA A 39 11.33 39.30 8.84
C ALA A 39 12.50 39.41 7.85
N CYS A 40 13.03 38.29 7.36
CA CYS A 40 14.21 38.33 6.48
C CYS A 40 13.90 38.68 5.02
N LYS A 41 12.62 38.90 4.68
CA LYS A 41 12.11 39.22 3.33
C LYS A 41 12.43 38.20 2.22
N LYS A 42 13.17 37.13 2.52
CA LYS A 42 13.51 36.05 1.58
C LYS A 42 12.26 35.31 1.14
N TYR A 43 12.29 34.85 -0.11
CA TYR A 43 11.23 34.06 -0.71
C TYR A 43 11.58 32.58 -0.69
N PHE A 44 10.61 31.73 -0.40
CA PHE A 44 10.78 30.28 -0.41
C PHE A 44 9.53 29.55 -0.90
N THR A 45 9.69 28.26 -1.16
CA THR A 45 8.60 27.32 -1.47
C THR A 45 8.69 26.13 -0.54
N LEU A 46 7.57 25.65 -0.02
CA LEU A 46 7.49 24.49 0.89
C LEU A 46 7.49 23.17 0.12
N GLN A 47 8.44 23.00 -0.80
CA GLN A 47 8.64 21.70 -1.44
C GLN A 47 9.57 20.87 -0.58
N ASN A 48 9.29 19.57 -0.47
CA ASN A 48 10.26 18.63 0.08
C ASN A 48 11.58 18.81 -0.69
N ASN A 49 12.72 18.78 0.01
CA ASN A 49 14.05 19.05 -0.57
C ASN A 49 14.28 18.28 -1.89
N ASN A 50 13.77 17.05 -1.99
CA ASN A 50 13.87 16.17 -3.17
C ASN A 50 12.98 16.59 -4.37
N GLN A 51 12.20 17.67 -4.27
CA GLN A 51 11.33 18.19 -5.34
C GLN A 51 11.66 19.62 -5.78
N ILE A 52 12.55 20.31 -5.05
CA ILE A 52 12.86 21.73 -5.29
C ILE A 52 13.40 21.96 -6.72
N SER A 53 14.22 21.04 -7.21
CA SER A 53 14.81 21.07 -8.57
C SER A 53 14.07 20.23 -9.62
N LYS A 54 13.06 19.43 -9.23
CA LYS A 54 12.42 18.50 -10.17
C LYS A 54 11.33 19.15 -11.00
N THR A 55 11.41 18.99 -12.32
CA THR A 55 10.41 19.49 -13.28
C THR A 55 9.04 18.82 -13.11
N TYR A 56 9.03 17.56 -12.68
CA TYR A 56 7.81 16.75 -12.52
C TYR A 56 7.45 16.56 -11.05
N ASN A 57 6.15 16.57 -10.75
CA ASN A 57 5.69 16.27 -9.40
C ASN A 57 5.90 14.78 -9.07
N LEU A 58 6.04 14.46 -7.77
CA LEU A 58 6.35 13.10 -7.32
C LEU A 58 5.27 12.08 -7.72
N SER A 59 3.99 12.45 -7.69
CA SER A 59 2.90 11.58 -8.14
C SER A 59 3.09 11.13 -9.60
N LYS A 60 3.47 12.04 -10.50
CA LYS A 60 3.75 11.73 -11.90
C LYS A 60 4.96 10.81 -12.05
N ILE A 61 6.03 11.07 -11.29
CA ILE A 61 7.24 10.22 -11.26
C ILE A 61 6.86 8.80 -10.83
N LEU A 62 6.21 8.65 -9.67
CA LEU A 62 5.84 7.36 -9.10
C LEU A 62 4.87 6.57 -9.98
N ASN A 63 3.89 7.23 -10.60
CA ASN A 63 2.97 6.58 -11.55
C ASN A 63 3.71 6.10 -12.81
N THR A 64 4.66 6.90 -13.31
CA THR A 64 5.48 6.52 -14.48
C THR A 64 6.34 5.30 -14.17
N ILE A 65 7.01 5.29 -13.01
CA ILE A 65 7.81 4.14 -12.57
C ILE A 65 6.93 2.92 -12.31
N SER A 66 5.75 3.09 -11.73
CA SER A 66 4.81 1.97 -11.51
C SER A 66 4.34 1.37 -12.84
N ASN A 67 4.08 2.19 -13.87
CA ASN A 67 3.75 1.68 -15.20
C ASN A 67 4.93 0.95 -15.86
N TYR A 68 6.15 1.48 -15.72
CA TYR A 68 7.36 0.81 -16.18
C TYR A 68 7.53 -0.57 -15.49
N ASN A 69 7.26 -0.64 -14.18
CA ASN A 69 7.24 -1.87 -13.39
C ASN A 69 6.09 -2.82 -13.76
N LEU A 70 5.14 -2.40 -14.59
CA LEU A 70 4.07 -3.22 -15.16
C LEU A 70 4.35 -3.65 -16.61
N GLY A 71 5.63 -3.64 -17.01
CA GLY A 71 6.07 -4.14 -18.31
C GLY A 71 5.97 -3.10 -19.44
N THR A 72 5.44 -1.89 -19.19
CA THR A 72 5.43 -0.83 -20.20
C THR A 72 6.85 -0.47 -20.61
N SER A 73 7.11 -0.44 -21.91
CA SER A 73 8.42 -0.05 -22.43
C SER A 73 8.67 1.45 -22.20
N LEU A 74 9.94 1.87 -22.22
CA LEU A 74 10.27 3.31 -22.19
C LEU A 74 9.77 4.06 -23.44
N ARG A 75 9.43 3.33 -24.51
CA ARG A 75 8.90 3.89 -25.78
C ARG A 75 7.41 4.17 -25.68
N ASP A 76 6.66 3.30 -25.00
CA ASP A 76 5.19 3.37 -24.87
C ASP A 76 4.72 4.32 -23.75
N ASN A 77 5.57 5.27 -23.37
CA ASN A 77 5.22 6.21 -22.34
C ASN A 77 4.18 7.23 -22.85
N GLN A 78 2.92 6.96 -22.54
CA GLN A 78 1.76 7.80 -22.84
C GLN A 78 1.93 9.28 -22.43
N ASN A 79 2.81 9.56 -21.48
CA ASN A 79 3.01 10.90 -20.93
C ASN A 79 4.07 11.73 -21.68
N LYS A 80 4.63 11.24 -22.79
CA LYS A 80 5.66 11.93 -23.59
C LYS A 80 6.85 12.44 -22.74
N ILE A 81 7.22 11.71 -21.68
CA ILE A 81 8.37 12.04 -20.83
C ILE A 81 9.63 11.47 -21.51
N PRO A 82 10.71 12.24 -21.65
CA PRO A 82 11.94 11.78 -22.28
C PRO A 82 12.50 10.51 -21.63
N LYS A 83 12.99 9.56 -22.45
CA LYS A 83 13.55 8.28 -21.99
C LYS A 83 14.67 8.47 -20.96
N SER A 84 15.57 9.43 -21.20
CA SER A 84 16.67 9.78 -20.29
C SER A 84 16.17 10.21 -18.91
N THR A 85 15.06 10.94 -18.85
CA THR A 85 14.45 11.37 -17.59
C THR A 85 13.88 10.18 -16.82
N ILE A 86 13.18 9.26 -17.50
CA ILE A 86 12.65 8.05 -16.86
C ILE A 86 13.80 7.16 -16.37
N HIS A 87 14.86 7.01 -17.17
CA HIS A 87 16.05 6.26 -16.78
C HIS A 87 16.70 6.84 -15.51
N ASN A 88 16.83 8.16 -15.43
CA ASN A 88 17.34 8.84 -14.24
C ASN A 88 16.47 8.58 -13.01
N TRP A 89 15.14 8.61 -13.15
CA TRP A 89 14.23 8.27 -12.05
C TRP A 89 14.32 6.81 -11.62
N ILE A 90 14.48 5.87 -12.56
CA ILE A 90 14.71 4.46 -12.25
C ILE A 90 16.00 4.30 -11.44
N LYS A 91 17.07 4.99 -11.83
CA LYS A 91 18.36 4.96 -11.12
C LYS A 91 18.22 5.54 -9.72
N GLU A 92 17.58 6.71 -9.59
CA GLU A 92 17.37 7.40 -8.31
C GLU A 92 16.50 6.57 -7.34
N LEU A 93 15.43 5.94 -7.83
CA LEU A 93 14.47 5.20 -7.01
C LEU A 93 14.81 3.72 -6.87
N LYS A 94 15.96 3.25 -7.40
CA LYS A 94 16.33 1.82 -7.41
C LYS A 94 16.35 1.20 -6.01
N THR A 95 16.77 1.96 -4.99
CA THR A 95 16.79 1.54 -3.58
C THR A 95 15.40 1.59 -2.94
N ASP A 96 14.54 2.44 -3.48
CA ASP A 96 13.25 2.82 -2.90
C ASP A 96 12.08 2.05 -3.52
N LEU A 97 12.30 1.43 -4.67
CA LEU A 97 11.35 0.60 -5.41
C LEU A 97 12.12 -0.61 -5.99
N PRO A 98 12.31 -1.70 -5.21
CA PRO A 98 13.25 -2.78 -5.54
C PRO A 98 12.76 -3.66 -6.69
N PHE A 99 11.51 -3.48 -7.13
CA PHE A 99 10.92 -4.26 -8.23
C PHE A 99 11.72 -4.20 -9.54
N ASN A 100 12.58 -3.19 -9.73
CA ASN A 100 13.50 -3.14 -10.86
C ASN A 100 14.32 -4.44 -11.03
N ARG A 101 14.63 -5.15 -9.94
CA ARG A 101 15.34 -6.44 -9.99
C ARG A 101 14.54 -7.56 -10.67
N LEU A 102 13.22 -7.46 -10.71
CA LEU A 102 12.32 -8.41 -11.35
C LEU A 102 11.89 -7.96 -12.75
N ARG A 103 12.32 -6.76 -13.20
CA ARG A 103 11.84 -6.14 -14.42
C ARG A 103 12.16 -6.94 -15.68
N THR A 104 13.33 -7.58 -15.74
CA THR A 104 13.74 -8.41 -16.88
C THR A 104 12.84 -9.64 -17.05
N ARG A 105 12.26 -10.15 -15.95
CA ARG A 105 11.36 -11.32 -15.98
C ARG A 105 9.95 -11.02 -16.49
N ILE A 106 9.61 -9.75 -16.72
CA ILE A 106 8.26 -9.32 -17.11
C ILE A 106 8.22 -8.48 -18.39
N GLU A 107 9.36 -8.26 -19.04
CA GLU A 107 9.49 -7.30 -20.13
C GLU A 107 8.59 -7.60 -21.32
N ASN A 108 8.41 -8.88 -21.63
CA ASN A 108 7.62 -9.35 -22.76
C ASN A 108 6.25 -9.89 -22.33
N ILE A 109 5.81 -9.60 -21.09
CA ILE A 109 4.56 -10.10 -20.55
C ILE A 109 3.51 -8.99 -20.65
N PRO A 110 2.36 -9.23 -21.31
CA PRO A 110 1.27 -8.27 -21.34
C PRO A 110 0.85 -7.87 -19.92
N LYS A 111 0.57 -6.58 -19.70
CA LYS A 111 0.20 -6.03 -18.38
C LYS A 111 -0.94 -6.80 -17.70
N HIS A 112 -1.93 -7.28 -18.47
CA HIS A 112 -3.06 -8.06 -17.95
C HIS A 112 -2.67 -9.45 -17.45
N ASN A 113 -1.52 -9.98 -17.87
CA ASN A 113 -0.94 -11.25 -17.41
C ASN A 113 0.03 -11.07 -16.23
N ILE A 114 0.44 -9.82 -15.93
CA ILE A 114 1.30 -9.50 -14.79
C ILE A 114 0.47 -9.40 -13.51
N ILE A 115 -0.58 -8.57 -13.53
CA ILE A 115 -1.54 -8.45 -12.42
C ILE A 115 -2.88 -9.00 -12.85
N ILE A 116 -3.26 -10.12 -12.24
CA ILE A 116 -4.58 -10.72 -12.42
C ILE A 116 -5.54 -10.07 -11.44
N LYS A 117 -6.74 -9.72 -11.91
CA LYS A 117 -7.76 -9.05 -11.12
C LYS A 117 -9.06 -9.84 -11.16
N LYS A 118 -9.73 -9.97 -10.02
CA LYS A 118 -11.09 -10.53 -9.95
C LYS A 118 -11.96 -9.64 -9.07
N ARG A 119 -13.17 -9.35 -9.57
CA ARG A 119 -14.18 -8.62 -8.79
C ARG A 119 -15.08 -9.61 -8.10
N PHE A 120 -15.51 -9.26 -6.89
CA PHE A 120 -16.50 -10.01 -6.14
C PHE A 120 -17.31 -9.06 -5.26
N ILE A 121 -18.47 -9.53 -4.82
CA ILE A 121 -19.38 -8.77 -3.97
C ILE A 121 -19.33 -9.37 -2.57
N HIS A 122 -19.16 -8.51 -1.56
CA HIS A 122 -19.22 -8.88 -0.15
C HIS A 122 -20.13 -7.87 0.55
N HIS A 123 -21.26 -8.34 1.10
CA HIS A 123 -22.30 -7.47 1.68
C HIS A 123 -22.69 -6.29 0.78
N ASN A 124 -22.99 -6.59 -0.50
CA ASN A 124 -23.37 -5.61 -1.53
C ASN A 124 -22.30 -4.55 -1.85
N GLN A 125 -21.06 -4.72 -1.37
CA GLN A 125 -19.95 -3.86 -1.71
C GLN A 125 -19.00 -4.57 -2.69
N PRO A 126 -18.60 -3.90 -3.79
CA PRO A 126 -17.64 -4.47 -4.72
C PRO A 126 -16.23 -4.40 -4.15
N PHE A 127 -15.52 -5.52 -4.21
CA PHE A 127 -14.10 -5.63 -3.89
C PHE A 127 -13.31 -6.08 -5.10
N LEU A 128 -12.04 -5.69 -5.16
CA LEU A 128 -11.14 -5.98 -6.27
C LEU A 128 -9.92 -6.75 -5.77
N TYR A 129 -10.05 -8.07 -5.75
CA TYR A 129 -8.93 -8.96 -5.47
C TYR A 129 -7.91 -8.87 -6.59
N GLN A 130 -6.63 -8.78 -6.24
CA GLN A 130 -5.55 -8.77 -7.22
C GLN A 130 -4.37 -9.61 -6.75
N TYR A 131 -3.69 -10.27 -7.67
CA TYR A 131 -2.40 -10.91 -7.41
C TYR A 131 -1.43 -10.71 -8.56
N HIS A 132 -0.15 -10.73 -8.23
CA HIS A 132 0.93 -10.62 -9.20
C HIS A 132 1.36 -12.03 -9.64
N ASN A 133 1.05 -12.38 -10.90
CA ASN A 133 1.23 -13.73 -11.43
C ASN A 133 2.68 -14.23 -11.33
N ILE A 134 3.63 -13.37 -11.70
CA ILE A 134 5.06 -13.73 -11.71
C ILE A 134 5.65 -13.83 -10.30
N LYS A 135 5.26 -12.93 -9.38
CA LYS A 135 5.74 -12.99 -7.99
C LYS A 135 5.22 -14.21 -7.26
N LEU A 136 4.07 -14.75 -7.68
CA LEU A 136 3.51 -15.97 -7.09
C LEU A 136 4.41 -17.20 -7.30
N ASN A 137 5.30 -17.19 -8.31
CA ASN A 137 6.30 -18.25 -8.47
C ASN A 137 7.29 -18.31 -7.30
N PHE A 138 7.48 -17.22 -6.55
CA PHE A 138 8.30 -17.21 -5.32
C PHE A 138 7.60 -17.89 -4.12
N ALA A 139 6.32 -18.25 -4.25
CA ALA A 139 5.59 -19.00 -3.24
C ALA A 139 5.89 -20.51 -3.28
N GLY A 140 6.90 -20.97 -4.02
CA GLY A 140 7.09 -22.35 -4.48
C GLY A 140 6.82 -23.48 -3.47
N LYS A 141 7.18 -23.33 -2.19
CA LYS A 141 6.88 -24.35 -1.16
C LYS A 141 5.42 -24.36 -0.67
N TYR A 142 4.70 -23.26 -0.86
CA TYR A 142 3.30 -23.08 -0.48
C TYR A 142 2.36 -23.33 -1.67
N LYS A 143 2.35 -24.59 -2.16
CA LYS A 143 1.47 -25.01 -3.27
C LYS A 143 -0.01 -24.69 -3.01
N GLY A 144 -0.48 -24.91 -1.78
CA GLY A 144 -1.86 -24.60 -1.38
C GLY A 144 -2.20 -23.11 -1.47
N LEU A 145 -1.25 -22.22 -1.13
CA LEU A 145 -1.43 -20.78 -1.31
C LEU A 145 -1.52 -20.41 -2.79
N THR A 146 -0.60 -20.94 -3.60
CA THR A 146 -0.59 -20.68 -5.04
C THR A 146 -1.89 -21.12 -5.70
N LYS A 147 -2.39 -22.31 -5.36
CA LYS A 147 -3.68 -22.82 -5.83
C LYS A 147 -4.83 -21.92 -5.38
N TYR A 148 -4.86 -21.54 -4.10
CA TYR A 148 -5.90 -20.68 -3.53
C TYR A 148 -5.97 -19.32 -4.24
N LEU A 149 -4.83 -18.68 -4.47
CA LEU A 149 -4.77 -17.36 -5.11
C LEU A 149 -5.12 -17.41 -6.61
N LYS A 150 -4.65 -18.42 -7.36
CA LYS A 150 -4.96 -18.56 -8.79
C LYS A 150 -6.41 -18.98 -9.04
N HIS A 151 -6.87 -20.00 -8.31
CA HIS A 151 -8.18 -20.63 -8.48
C HIS A 151 -9.14 -20.25 -7.37
N LEU A 152 -9.07 -18.99 -6.92
CA LEU A 152 -9.97 -18.47 -5.91
C LEU A 152 -11.43 -18.70 -6.33
N TYR A 153 -12.11 -19.57 -5.59
CA TYR A 153 -13.52 -19.88 -5.71
C TYR A 153 -14.17 -19.61 -4.35
N LEU A 154 -15.07 -18.64 -4.30
CA LEU A 154 -15.75 -18.27 -3.06
C LEU A 154 -17.01 -19.12 -2.90
N PRO A 155 -17.23 -19.73 -1.72
CA PRO A 155 -18.48 -20.43 -1.46
C PRO A 155 -19.68 -19.52 -1.68
N LYS A 156 -20.73 -20.04 -2.34
CA LYS A 156 -21.97 -19.28 -2.58
C LYS A 156 -22.52 -18.78 -1.24
N ASN A 157 -23.02 -17.55 -1.23
CA ASN A 157 -23.72 -16.90 -0.12
C ASN A 157 -22.93 -16.64 1.18
N ILE A 158 -21.72 -17.21 1.35
CA ILE A 158 -20.97 -17.02 2.59
C ILE A 158 -20.65 -15.53 2.80
N PHE A 159 -20.20 -14.81 1.77
CA PHE A 159 -19.90 -13.38 1.81
C PHE A 159 -21.13 -12.45 1.82
N ASN A 160 -22.35 -12.98 1.77
CA ASN A 160 -23.56 -12.16 1.88
C ASN A 160 -24.22 -12.28 3.26
N LYS A 161 -24.14 -13.48 3.87
CA LYS A 161 -24.85 -13.83 5.12
C LYS A 161 -23.94 -13.99 6.34
N SER A 162 -22.63 -13.89 6.18
CA SER A 162 -21.64 -14.04 7.26
C SER A 162 -21.50 -12.79 8.13
N GLU A 163 -20.76 -12.94 9.23
CA GLU A 163 -20.25 -11.80 9.98
C GLU A 163 -18.88 -11.37 9.44
N ARG A 164 -18.69 -10.06 9.26
CA ARG A 164 -17.39 -9.52 8.84
C ARG A 164 -16.41 -9.53 10.02
N ILE A 165 -15.25 -10.16 9.82
CA ILE A 165 -14.21 -10.31 10.86
C ILE A 165 -13.83 -8.97 11.49
N SER A 166 -13.72 -7.90 10.70
CA SER A 166 -13.35 -6.57 11.19
C SER A 166 -14.40 -5.93 12.11
N LYS A 167 -15.64 -6.44 12.14
CA LYS A 167 -16.71 -5.99 13.05
C LYS A 167 -16.71 -6.75 14.39
N LEU A 168 -16.26 -8.01 14.40
CA LEU A 168 -16.30 -8.89 15.56
C LEU A 168 -15.08 -8.78 16.48
N SER A 169 -14.03 -8.11 16.04
CA SER A 169 -12.70 -8.03 16.69
C SER A 169 -12.65 -7.29 18.04
N LYS A 170 -13.72 -7.33 18.85
CA LYS A 170 -13.83 -6.68 20.17
C LYS A 170 -13.20 -7.47 21.33
N ILE A 171 -12.72 -8.70 21.12
CA ILE A 171 -12.18 -9.56 22.19
C ILE A 171 -10.73 -9.21 22.49
N TYR A 172 -10.41 -8.63 23.64
CA TYR A 172 -9.05 -8.16 23.94
C TYR A 172 -8.07 -9.31 24.18
N LEU A 173 -7.22 -9.63 23.19
CA LEU A 173 -6.05 -10.48 23.39
C LEU A 173 -4.82 -9.62 23.64
N ASN A 174 -4.21 -9.77 24.82
CA ASN A 174 -3.01 -9.05 25.19
C ASN A 174 -1.78 -9.76 24.58
N LYS A 175 -1.52 -9.51 23.29
CA LYS A 175 -0.32 -9.99 22.59
C LYS A 175 0.79 -8.95 22.66
N LYS A 176 2.03 -9.39 22.91
CA LYS A 176 3.21 -8.53 22.89
C LYS A 176 3.43 -7.98 21.48
N LEU A 177 3.11 -6.71 21.28
CA LEU A 177 3.40 -5.97 20.06
C LEU A 177 4.85 -5.52 20.06
N SER A 178 5.53 -5.70 18.93
CA SER A 178 6.84 -5.10 18.69
C SER A 178 6.73 -4.06 17.59
N GLU A 179 7.11 -2.82 17.90
CA GLU A 179 7.35 -1.83 16.86
C GLU A 179 8.69 -2.16 16.18
N LYS A 180 8.69 -2.21 14.85
CA LYS A 180 9.90 -2.53 14.07
C LYS A 180 10.07 -1.52 12.96
N GLN A 181 11.32 -1.25 12.60
CA GLN A 181 11.60 -0.58 11.33
C GLN A 181 11.26 -1.53 10.18
N ASN A 182 10.40 -1.09 9.26
CA ASN A 182 10.00 -1.89 8.12
C ASN A 182 9.79 -1.05 6.87
N TYR A 183 10.13 -1.63 5.73
CA TYR A 183 10.02 -0.99 4.43
C TYR A 183 8.58 -0.62 4.04
N ALA A 184 7.59 -1.34 4.57
CA ALA A 184 6.16 -1.04 4.36
C ALA A 184 5.81 0.41 4.73
N VAL A 185 6.43 0.99 5.77
CA VAL A 185 6.21 2.39 6.18
C VAL A 185 6.69 3.35 5.08
N LYS A 186 7.86 3.08 4.48
CA LYS A 186 8.42 3.89 3.40
C LYS A 186 7.55 3.80 2.14
N LEU A 187 7.11 2.59 1.78
CA LEU A 187 6.20 2.39 0.64
C LEU A 187 4.85 3.09 0.86
N ALA A 188 4.28 3.03 2.07
CA ALA A 188 3.07 3.78 2.40
C ALA A 188 3.27 5.29 2.24
N LYS A 189 4.38 5.86 2.72
CA LYS A 189 4.69 7.29 2.53
C LYS A 189 4.75 7.68 1.05
N LEU A 190 5.40 6.85 0.21
CA LEU A 190 5.48 7.09 -1.22
C LEU A 190 4.11 6.97 -1.89
N ALA A 191 3.36 5.90 -1.62
CA ALA A 191 2.03 5.67 -2.18
C ALA A 191 1.06 6.81 -1.83
N LEU A 192 1.07 7.27 -0.59
CA LEU A 192 0.21 8.38 -0.14
C LEU A 192 0.58 9.73 -0.76
N SER A 193 1.77 9.89 -1.33
CA SER A 193 2.10 11.10 -2.09
C SER A 193 1.38 11.17 -3.45
N ILE A 194 0.79 10.06 -3.91
CA ILE A 194 0.07 9.97 -5.19
C ILE A 194 -1.32 10.60 -5.11
N THR A 195 -2.00 10.49 -3.96
CA THR A 195 -3.37 10.99 -3.75
C THR A 195 -3.47 11.90 -2.53
N LYS A 196 -4.39 12.86 -2.60
CA LYS A 196 -4.85 13.62 -1.42
C LYS A 196 -6.20 13.13 -0.90
N ASP A 197 -6.88 12.28 -1.67
CA ASP A 197 -8.21 11.75 -1.33
C ASP A 197 -8.09 10.61 -0.32
N ASN A 198 -8.67 10.82 0.87
CA ASN A 198 -8.65 9.86 1.96
C ASN A 198 -9.35 8.54 1.61
N LYS A 199 -10.40 8.57 0.79
CA LYS A 199 -11.18 7.38 0.41
C LYS A 199 -10.36 6.42 -0.47
N LYS A 200 -9.36 6.94 -1.20
CA LYS A 200 -8.53 6.17 -2.14
C LYS A 200 -7.23 5.66 -1.53
N ARG A 201 -6.88 6.07 -0.31
CA ARG A 201 -5.58 5.79 0.32
C ARG A 201 -5.30 4.29 0.41
N HIS A 202 -6.28 3.53 0.86
CA HIS A 202 -6.19 2.08 1.05
C HIS A 202 -5.79 1.37 -0.24
N ASN A 203 -6.66 1.49 -1.26
CA ASN A 203 -6.47 0.93 -2.59
C ASN A 203 -5.16 1.43 -3.27
N ILE A 204 -4.75 2.68 -3.03
CA ILE A 204 -3.49 3.19 -3.57
C ILE A 204 -2.27 2.53 -2.92
N ILE A 205 -2.28 2.32 -1.61
CA ILE A 205 -1.19 1.63 -0.91
C ILE A 205 -1.09 0.18 -1.40
N GLU A 206 -2.21 -0.54 -1.43
CA GLU A 206 -2.28 -1.92 -1.89
C GLU A 206 -1.73 -2.07 -3.31
N ASN A 207 -2.27 -1.32 -4.27
CA ASN A 207 -1.80 -1.37 -5.65
C ASN A 207 -0.33 -0.95 -5.77
N PHE A 208 0.08 0.10 -5.07
CA PHE A 208 1.45 0.60 -5.13
C PHE A 208 2.44 -0.44 -4.62
N MET A 209 2.12 -1.13 -3.52
CA MET A 209 2.94 -2.21 -2.98
C MET A 209 2.90 -3.43 -3.90
N LEU A 210 1.73 -3.82 -4.42
CA LEU A 210 1.62 -4.95 -5.37
C LEU A 210 2.44 -4.74 -6.63
N ILE A 211 2.60 -3.50 -7.08
CA ILE A 211 3.42 -3.17 -8.26
C ILE A 211 4.89 -3.07 -7.88
N ASN A 212 5.24 -2.24 -6.91
CA ASN A 212 6.61 -1.76 -6.71
C ASN A 212 7.41 -2.53 -5.64
N ASP A 213 6.76 -3.32 -4.79
CA ASP A 213 7.44 -4.14 -3.80
C ASP A 213 7.67 -5.55 -4.34
N THR A 214 8.88 -6.09 -4.22
CA THR A 214 9.19 -7.46 -4.64
C THR A 214 8.51 -8.51 -3.77
N ALA A 215 8.20 -8.19 -2.51
CA ALA A 215 7.63 -9.14 -1.55
C ALA A 215 6.10 -9.28 -1.65
N THR A 216 5.39 -8.22 -2.07
CA THR A 216 3.90 -8.24 -2.17
C THR A 216 3.43 -9.07 -3.35
N ILE A 217 2.66 -10.12 -3.05
CA ILE A 217 2.16 -11.07 -4.05
C ILE A 217 0.68 -10.92 -4.35
N ALA A 218 -0.12 -10.44 -3.39
CA ALA A 218 -1.56 -10.28 -3.54
C ALA A 218 -2.12 -9.22 -2.59
N VAL A 219 -3.27 -8.67 -2.96
CA VAL A 219 -4.00 -7.66 -2.18
C VAL A 219 -5.50 -7.92 -2.24
N GLU A 220 -6.24 -7.42 -1.24
CA GLU A 220 -7.69 -7.60 -1.09
C GLU A 220 -8.11 -9.08 -1.22
N ILE A 221 -7.37 -9.98 -0.54
CA ILE A 221 -7.56 -11.43 -0.67
C ILE A 221 -8.76 -11.85 0.19
N PRO A 222 -9.86 -12.32 -0.41
CA PRO A 222 -10.98 -12.82 0.36
C PRO A 222 -10.58 -14.07 1.14
N ILE A 223 -10.99 -14.10 2.39
CA ILE A 223 -10.80 -15.21 3.32
C ILE A 223 -12.09 -15.46 4.06
N TYR A 224 -12.25 -16.69 4.54
CA TYR A 224 -13.45 -17.09 5.26
C TYR A 224 -13.22 -18.28 6.17
N LEU A 225 -14.04 -18.36 7.21
CA LEU A 225 -14.22 -19.51 8.09
C LEU A 225 -15.68 -19.96 8.02
N TYR A 226 -15.89 -21.27 7.93
CA TYR A 226 -17.22 -21.86 8.02
C TYR A 226 -17.75 -21.80 9.46
N PRO A 227 -19.08 -21.91 9.67
CA PRO A 227 -19.68 -21.87 11.01
C PRO A 227 -19.04 -22.84 12.02
N ASN A 228 -18.72 -24.06 11.59
CA ASN A 228 -18.07 -25.09 12.42
C ASN A 228 -16.57 -24.84 12.67
N GLU A 229 -16.00 -23.78 12.08
CA GLU A 229 -14.60 -23.38 12.28
C GLU A 229 -14.49 -22.17 13.23
N THR A 230 -15.60 -21.74 13.84
CA THR A 230 -15.68 -20.52 14.65
C THR A 230 -16.39 -20.80 15.97
N ASN A 231 -16.03 -20.05 17.01
CA ASN A 231 -16.61 -20.24 18.34
C ASN A 231 -18.04 -19.67 18.48
N ILE A 232 -18.53 -18.97 17.45
CA ILE A 232 -19.85 -18.32 17.45
C ILE A 232 -20.86 -19.02 16.55
N ASN A 233 -20.50 -20.21 16.01
CA ASN A 233 -21.33 -20.99 15.09
C ASN A 233 -21.88 -20.17 13.90
N LYS A 234 -21.13 -19.16 13.46
CA LYS A 234 -21.45 -18.33 12.30
C LYS A 234 -20.26 -18.27 11.37
N ALA A 235 -20.53 -18.18 10.07
CA ALA A 235 -19.48 -17.97 9.09
C ALA A 235 -18.82 -16.61 9.31
N LEU A 236 -17.49 -16.56 9.20
CA LEU A 236 -16.72 -15.32 9.25
C LEU A 236 -16.09 -15.04 7.90
N THR A 237 -16.12 -13.78 7.47
CA THR A 237 -15.52 -13.36 6.19
C THR A 237 -14.68 -12.09 6.34
N GLY A 238 -13.71 -11.91 5.46
CA GLY A 238 -12.89 -10.71 5.42
C GLY A 238 -12.01 -10.66 4.19
N HIS A 239 -11.17 -9.62 4.12
CA HIS A 239 -10.16 -9.48 3.10
C HIS A 239 -8.83 -9.18 3.77
N ILE A 240 -7.78 -9.87 3.36
CA ILE A 240 -6.42 -9.50 3.73
C ILE A 240 -6.00 -8.38 2.79
N ASP A 241 -5.69 -7.20 3.35
CA ASP A 241 -5.26 -6.05 2.57
C ASP A 241 -4.03 -6.39 1.71
N ILE A 242 -2.98 -6.92 2.33
CA ILE A 242 -1.69 -7.17 1.68
C ILE A 242 -1.12 -8.50 2.15
N LEU A 243 -0.70 -9.34 1.20
CA LEU A 243 0.02 -10.58 1.46
C LEU A 243 1.42 -10.52 0.84
N GLN A 244 2.41 -10.85 1.65
CA GLN A 244 3.81 -10.87 1.23
C GLN A 244 4.50 -12.19 1.50
N ILE A 245 5.58 -12.44 0.77
CA ILE A 245 6.53 -13.51 1.03
C ILE A 245 7.88 -12.89 1.33
N ARG A 246 8.42 -13.18 2.52
CA ARG A 246 9.74 -12.69 2.95
C ARG A 246 10.49 -13.86 3.57
N TYR A 247 11.71 -14.13 3.13
CA TYR A 247 12.56 -15.21 3.68
C TYR A 247 11.78 -16.50 3.94
N ASN A 248 11.01 -16.96 2.95
CA ASN A 248 10.19 -18.16 3.03
C ASN A 248 9.03 -18.14 4.04
N ASP A 249 8.74 -17.03 4.70
CA ASP A 249 7.56 -16.84 5.54
C ASP A 249 6.48 -16.01 4.83
N ILE A 250 5.23 -16.29 5.19
CA ILE A 250 4.06 -15.52 4.74
C ILE A 250 3.81 -14.40 5.73
N TYR A 251 3.62 -13.19 5.23
CA TYR A 251 3.26 -12.03 6.04
C TYR A 251 1.88 -11.53 5.62
N ILE A 252 0.96 -11.49 6.58
CA ILE A 252 -0.32 -10.78 6.45
C ILE A 252 -0.11 -9.38 6.99
N LEU A 253 -0.29 -8.38 6.12
CA LEU A 253 -0.20 -6.97 6.47
C LEU A 253 -1.58 -6.34 6.33
N ASP A 254 -1.97 -5.58 7.33
CA ASP A 254 -3.21 -4.80 7.34
C ASP A 254 -2.86 -3.30 7.49
N TYR A 255 -3.31 -2.48 6.55
CA TYR A 255 -3.06 -1.04 6.58
C TYR A 255 -4.14 -0.36 7.40
N LYS A 256 -3.73 0.36 8.45
CA LYS A 256 -4.65 1.10 9.33
C LYS A 256 -4.30 2.58 9.36
N PRO A 257 -5.16 3.50 8.88
CA PRO A 257 -4.93 4.92 9.07
C PRO A 257 -4.96 5.27 10.57
N GLU A 258 -4.29 6.36 10.96
CA GLU A 258 -4.32 6.86 12.35
C GLU A 258 -5.71 7.42 12.72
N PRO A 259 -6.15 7.28 13.98
CA PRO A 259 -5.51 6.54 15.07
C PRO A 259 -5.72 5.02 14.95
N ILE A 260 -4.70 4.21 15.26
CA ILE A 260 -4.80 2.74 15.18
C ILE A 260 -5.36 2.15 16.49
N ASN A 261 -6.49 1.44 16.40
CA ASN A 261 -6.93 0.53 17.45
C ASN A 261 -6.13 -0.80 17.39
N LYS A 262 -5.05 -0.88 18.18
CA LYS A 262 -4.11 -2.01 18.16
C LYS A 262 -4.78 -3.35 18.50
N SER A 263 -5.64 -3.37 19.51
CA SER A 263 -6.34 -4.60 19.95
C SER A 263 -7.26 -5.14 18.86
N GLN A 264 -8.03 -4.26 18.23
CA GLN A 264 -8.89 -4.63 17.10
C GLN A 264 -8.09 -5.18 15.92
N ALA A 265 -6.97 -4.53 15.59
CA ALA A 265 -6.08 -4.98 14.52
C ALA A 265 -5.47 -6.36 14.80
N ILE A 266 -5.04 -6.63 16.03
CA ILE A 266 -4.52 -7.94 16.44
C ILE A 266 -5.54 -9.05 16.20
N ASN A 267 -6.77 -8.87 16.68
CA ASN A 267 -7.81 -9.90 16.57
C ASN A 267 -8.21 -10.18 15.12
N GLN A 268 -8.33 -9.12 14.32
CA GLN A 268 -8.61 -9.23 12.90
C GLN A 268 -7.52 -10.07 12.22
N LEU A 269 -6.24 -9.76 12.46
CA LEU A 269 -5.10 -10.46 11.89
C LEU A 269 -4.97 -11.91 12.38
N LEU A 270 -5.25 -12.21 13.66
CA LEU A 270 -5.28 -13.58 14.18
C LEU A 270 -6.36 -14.42 13.48
N THR A 271 -7.54 -13.84 13.27
CA THR A 271 -8.63 -14.51 12.53
C THR A 271 -8.26 -14.70 11.06
N TYR A 272 -7.57 -13.72 10.44
CA TYR A 272 -7.04 -13.86 9.07
C TYR A 272 -6.01 -14.96 8.96
N LYS A 273 -5.12 -15.11 9.95
CA LYS A 273 -4.16 -16.21 10.04
C LYS A 273 -4.85 -17.56 10.12
N GLU A 274 -5.90 -17.69 10.93
CA GLU A 274 -6.71 -18.91 11.01
C GLU A 274 -7.33 -19.26 9.66
N ALA A 275 -8.05 -18.30 9.07
CA ALA A 275 -8.74 -18.48 7.79
C ALA A 275 -7.75 -18.84 6.68
N LEU A 276 -6.66 -18.09 6.54
CA LEU A 276 -5.65 -18.35 5.52
C LEU A 276 -5.00 -19.73 5.72
N SER A 277 -4.64 -20.08 6.95
CA SER A 277 -4.04 -21.38 7.28
C SER A 277 -4.96 -22.52 6.85
N ARG A 278 -6.26 -22.45 7.16
CA ARG A 278 -7.23 -23.49 6.79
C ARG A 278 -7.47 -23.58 5.28
N ARG A 279 -7.61 -22.45 4.60
CA ARG A 279 -7.86 -22.41 3.14
C ARG A 279 -6.66 -22.83 2.31
N THR A 280 -5.45 -22.67 2.85
CA THR A 280 -4.20 -22.93 2.11
C THR A 280 -3.38 -24.11 2.62
N LYS A 281 -3.76 -24.69 3.77
CA LYS A 281 -3.01 -25.71 4.52
C LYS A 281 -1.60 -25.24 4.95
N ILE A 282 -1.34 -23.94 5.00
CA ILE A 282 -0.08 -23.39 5.53
C ILE A 282 -0.10 -23.50 7.06
N LYS A 283 0.97 -24.05 7.65
CA LYS A 283 1.15 -24.08 9.10
C LYS A 283 1.20 -22.65 9.66
N LYS A 284 0.42 -22.38 10.72
CA LYS A 284 0.32 -21.06 11.36
C LYS A 284 1.67 -20.45 11.76
N GLN A 285 2.65 -21.27 12.15
CA GLN A 285 3.99 -20.80 12.54
C GLN A 285 4.74 -20.06 11.42
N ASN A 286 4.41 -20.37 10.16
CA ASN A 286 4.97 -19.77 8.96
C ASN A 286 4.20 -18.51 8.51
N ILE A 287 3.20 -18.08 9.28
CA ILE A 287 2.39 -16.88 9.02
C ILE A 287 2.69 -15.84 10.11
N LYS A 288 3.34 -14.76 9.70
CA LYS A 288 3.63 -13.58 10.51
C LYS A 288 2.55 -12.52 10.31
N LEU A 289 2.27 -11.77 11.36
CA LEU A 289 1.19 -10.80 11.40
C LEU A 289 1.74 -9.41 11.66
N ALA A 290 1.30 -8.45 10.85
CA ALA A 290 1.63 -7.06 11.07
C ALA A 290 0.50 -6.13 10.64
N PHE A 291 0.44 -4.98 11.29
CA PHE A 291 -0.32 -3.84 10.79
C PHE A 291 0.57 -2.61 10.79
N PHE A 292 0.26 -1.68 9.92
CA PHE A 292 1.14 -0.54 9.68
C PHE A 292 0.40 0.66 9.14
N ASN A 293 1.09 1.80 9.18
CA ASN A 293 0.70 3.00 8.49
C ASN A 293 1.92 3.71 7.91
N ASN A 294 1.77 4.99 7.57
CA ASN A 294 2.85 5.79 7.01
C ASN A 294 3.82 6.35 8.05
N LYS A 295 3.73 5.94 9.31
CA LYS A 295 4.59 6.37 10.43
C LYS A 295 5.23 5.19 11.14
N ALA A 296 4.47 4.14 11.44
CA ALA A 296 4.89 3.01 12.25
C ALA A 296 4.49 1.65 11.62
N TYR A 297 5.20 0.61 12.03
CA TYR A 297 4.95 -0.79 11.67
C TYR A 297 5.01 -1.64 12.94
N TYR A 298 3.97 -2.42 13.17
CA TYR A 298 3.87 -3.29 14.33
C TYR A 298 3.75 -4.74 13.88
N GLU A 299 4.59 -5.61 14.45
CA GLU A 299 4.60 -7.04 14.18
C GLU A 299 4.41 -7.82 15.47
N PHE A 300 3.72 -8.96 15.37
CA PHE A 300 3.53 -9.88 16.49
C PHE A 300 3.37 -11.33 15.98
N SER A 301 3.61 -12.28 16.89
CA SER A 301 3.59 -13.73 16.62
C SER A 301 2.67 -14.50 17.55
#